data_AF-A0A812QVQ5-F1
#
_entry.id   AF-A0A812QVQ5-F1
#
_cell.length_a   1.000
_cell.length_b   1.000
_cell.length_c   1.000
_cell.angle_alpha   90.00
_cell.angle_beta   90.00
_cell.angle_gamma   90.00
#
_symmetry.space_group_name_H-M   'P 1'
#
loop_
_entity.id
_entity.type
_entity.pdbx_description
1 polymer ?
#
loop_
_entity_poly.entity_id
_entity_poly.type
_entity_poly.pdbx_seq_one_letter_code
_entity_poly.pdbx_strand_id
1 'polypeptide(L)'
;MDLACQNATEEPSEANLVRLLDLWSADWKHQVRTRVVGPGAFEKYCTLGFFGHGGVCGVSNATSKRAACTAVNRFLKSRFPNGTWTSIAVLFNPRMGLHRDIQNMPGHLNLSLALGASVDRRRRGWLDMHDKPVSFNARRYHMVEPHQGSMWALAAYVQHREALREAGFPLPSGRGWRRARQARQARQLRQDSK
;
A
#
# COMPACT_ATOMS: atom_id res chain seq x y z
N MET A 1 -5.09 21.59 0.28
CA MET A 1 -4.34 20.37 -0.10
C MET A 1 -2.88 20.66 -0.39
N ASP A 2 -2.55 21.65 -1.23
CA ASP A 2 -1.16 21.89 -1.66
C ASP A 2 -0.19 22.18 -0.50
N LEU A 3 -0.57 23.05 0.43
CA LEU A 3 0.23 23.31 1.64
C LEU A 3 0.48 22.05 2.48
N ALA A 4 -0.52 21.17 2.60
CA ALA A 4 -0.37 19.91 3.34
C ALA A 4 0.59 18.94 2.62
N CYS A 5 0.56 18.90 1.28
CA CYS A 5 1.52 18.14 0.48
C CYS A 5 2.94 18.67 0.65
N GLN A 6 3.11 20.00 0.65
CA GLN A 6 4.40 20.65 0.84
C GLN A 6 4.97 20.34 2.23
N ASN A 7 4.21 20.58 3.29
CA ASN A 7 4.64 20.33 4.66
C ASN A 7 5.01 18.86 4.88
N ALA A 8 4.20 17.91 4.39
CA ALA A 8 4.49 16.49 4.51
C ALA A 8 5.73 16.04 3.69
N THR A 9 6.12 16.84 2.69
CA THR A 9 7.26 16.57 1.82
C THR A 9 8.56 17.16 2.36
N GLU A 10 8.52 18.44 2.75
CA GLU A 10 9.69 19.22 3.19
C GLU A 10 10.02 18.94 4.66
N GLU A 11 9.00 18.69 5.48
CA GLU A 11 9.10 18.39 6.90
C GLU A 11 8.38 17.05 7.21
N PRO A 12 8.96 15.91 6.81
CA PRO A 12 8.30 14.61 6.93
C PRO A 12 8.14 14.20 8.40
N SER A 13 6.94 14.44 8.95
CA SER A 13 6.53 14.04 10.29
C SER A 13 5.21 13.28 10.26
N GLU A 14 4.95 12.48 11.29
CA GLU A 14 3.68 11.75 11.41
C GLU A 14 2.48 12.70 11.43
N ALA A 15 2.59 13.82 12.16
CA ALA A 15 1.55 14.83 12.23
C ALA A 15 1.25 15.46 10.86
N ASN A 16 2.29 15.82 10.10
CA ASN A 16 2.11 16.39 8.76
C ASN A 16 1.49 15.39 7.79
N LEU A 17 1.91 14.11 7.86
CA LEU A 17 1.34 13.08 7.02
C LEU A 17 -0.12 12.76 7.39
N VAL A 18 -0.45 12.65 8.67
CA VAL A 18 -1.84 12.45 9.14
C VAL A 18 -2.73 13.58 8.65
N ARG A 19 -2.30 14.84 8.79
CA ARG A 19 -3.05 16.01 8.30
C ARG A 19 -3.27 15.97 6.79
N LEU A 20 -2.26 15.56 6.02
CA LEU A 20 -2.40 15.36 4.57
C LEU A 20 -3.44 14.27 4.26
N LEU A 21 -3.38 13.12 4.94
CA LEU A 21 -4.31 12.01 4.72
C LEU A 21 -5.75 12.39 5.09
N ASP A 22 -5.95 13.10 6.20
CA ASP A 22 -7.28 13.56 6.62
C ASP A 22 -7.91 14.45 5.56
N LEU A 23 -7.19 15.48 5.09
CA LEU A 23 -7.66 16.38 4.04
C LEU A 23 -7.90 15.66 2.72
N TRP A 24 -6.97 14.79 2.31
CA TRP A 24 -7.10 14.08 1.03
C TRP A 24 -8.27 13.11 1.04
N SER A 25 -8.52 12.46 2.18
CA SER A 25 -9.54 11.44 2.31
C SER A 25 -10.97 11.96 2.22
N ALA A 26 -11.18 13.27 2.39
CA ALA A 26 -12.49 13.91 2.22
C ALA A 26 -13.06 13.70 0.81
N ASP A 27 -12.19 13.58 -0.20
CA ASP A 27 -12.59 13.38 -1.60
C ASP A 27 -12.70 11.89 -1.98
N TRP A 28 -12.37 10.97 -1.07
CA TRP A 28 -12.37 9.54 -1.39
C TRP A 28 -13.78 9.01 -1.36
N LYS A 29 -14.32 8.68 -2.53
CA LYS A 29 -15.60 7.97 -2.62
C LYS A 29 -15.46 6.62 -1.89
N HIS A 30 -16.40 6.31 -0.98
CA HIS A 30 -16.48 5.05 -0.21
C HIS A 30 -16.80 3.81 -1.08
N GLN A 31 -16.26 3.74 -2.30
CA GLN A 31 -16.72 2.80 -3.30
C GLN A 31 -15.70 1.67 -3.54
N VAL A 32 -16.18 0.46 -3.25
CA VAL A 32 -15.83 -0.82 -3.92
C VAL A 32 -14.63 -1.64 -3.39
N ARG A 33 -14.59 -1.94 -2.07
CA ARG A 33 -13.94 -3.20 -1.60
C ARG A 33 -14.72 -3.99 -0.54
N THR A 34 -15.91 -3.53 -0.14
CA THR A 34 -16.78 -4.23 0.83
C THR A 34 -17.12 -5.67 0.43
N ARG A 35 -17.17 -5.99 -0.87
CA ARG A 35 -17.42 -7.37 -1.35
C ARG A 35 -16.24 -8.33 -1.16
N VAL A 36 -15.00 -7.83 -1.05
CA VAL A 36 -13.77 -8.66 -1.00
C VAL A 36 -13.16 -8.70 0.40
N VAL A 37 -13.28 -7.60 1.16
CA VAL A 37 -12.68 -7.46 2.50
C VAL A 37 -13.75 -7.54 3.60
N GLY A 38 -15.03 -7.51 3.25
CA GLY A 38 -16.16 -7.51 4.17
C GLY A 38 -16.64 -6.09 4.52
N PRO A 39 -17.93 -5.92 4.88
CA PRO A 39 -18.44 -4.63 5.36
C PRO A 39 -17.78 -4.24 6.69
N GLY A 40 -17.44 -2.96 6.84
CA GLY A 40 -16.82 -2.44 8.07
C GLY A 40 -15.33 -2.73 8.24
N ALA A 41 -14.66 -3.28 7.24
CA ALA A 41 -13.23 -3.60 7.30
C ALA A 41 -12.30 -2.37 7.32
N PHE A 42 -12.82 -1.19 7.00
CA PHE A 42 -12.16 0.11 7.10
C PHE A 42 -13.23 1.19 6.95
N GLU A 43 -12.96 2.40 7.43
CA GLU A 43 -13.83 3.55 7.25
C GLU A 43 -13.52 4.31 5.96
N LYS A 44 -12.22 4.45 5.64
CA LYS A 44 -11.73 5.06 4.40
C LYS A 44 -10.62 4.21 3.80
N TYR A 45 -10.55 4.19 2.47
CA TYR A 45 -9.57 3.39 1.75
C TYR A 45 -9.19 4.03 0.42
N CYS A 46 -7.91 4.04 0.11
CA CYS A 46 -7.45 4.17 -1.26
C CYS A 46 -6.26 3.24 -1.53
N THR A 47 -6.00 2.97 -2.81
CA THR A 47 -4.75 2.41 -3.27
C THR A 47 -3.99 3.51 -4.00
N LEU A 48 -2.69 3.62 -3.75
CA LEU A 48 -1.74 4.41 -4.54
C LEU A 48 -0.89 3.46 -5.37
N GLY A 49 -0.51 3.89 -6.57
CA GLY A 49 0.25 3.08 -7.51
C GLY A 49 -0.60 2.03 -8.19
N PHE A 50 0.01 0.87 -8.43
CA PHE A 50 -0.59 -0.20 -9.21
C PHE A 50 -1.72 -0.91 -8.46
N PHE A 51 -2.73 -1.36 -9.20
CA PHE A 51 -3.73 -2.30 -8.72
C PHE A 51 -3.93 -3.44 -9.70
N GLY A 52 -4.26 -4.63 -9.18
CA GLY A 52 -4.71 -5.77 -9.96
C GLY A 52 -5.86 -6.48 -9.26
N HIS A 53 -6.94 -6.81 -9.97
CA HIS A 53 -8.05 -7.61 -9.44
C HIS A 53 -8.80 -8.30 -10.58
N GLY A 54 -9.12 -9.59 -10.42
CA GLY A 54 -9.97 -10.33 -11.37
C GLY A 54 -9.45 -10.34 -12.82
N GLY A 55 -8.13 -10.30 -13.04
CA GLY A 55 -7.53 -10.21 -14.38
C GLY A 55 -7.38 -8.79 -14.93
N VAL A 56 -8.02 -7.79 -14.33
CA VAL A 56 -7.88 -6.37 -14.66
C VAL A 56 -6.72 -5.77 -13.86
N CYS A 57 -5.94 -4.90 -14.49
CA CYS A 57 -4.89 -4.14 -13.80
C CYS A 57 -4.70 -2.73 -14.35
N GLY A 58 -4.15 -1.83 -13.54
CA GLY A 58 -3.87 -0.47 -13.94
C GLY A 58 -3.22 0.36 -12.83
N VAL A 59 -3.22 1.67 -13.03
CA VAL A 59 -2.78 2.65 -12.01
C VAL A 59 -4.02 3.26 -11.39
N SER A 60 -4.07 3.29 -10.07
CA SER A 60 -5.22 3.82 -9.33
C SER A 60 -5.41 5.32 -9.60
N ASN A 61 -6.67 5.77 -9.71
CA ASN A 61 -7.00 7.18 -9.92
C ASN A 61 -6.47 8.09 -8.79
N ALA A 62 -6.35 7.58 -7.56
CA ALA A 62 -5.73 8.32 -6.46
C ALA A 62 -4.28 8.72 -6.78
N THR A 63 -3.57 7.93 -7.61
CA THR A 63 -2.21 8.24 -8.06
C THR A 63 -2.12 9.53 -8.90
N SER A 64 -3.24 10.03 -9.44
CA SER A 64 -3.27 11.30 -10.18
C SER A 64 -2.90 12.51 -9.31
N LYS A 65 -3.09 12.42 -7.98
CA LYS A 65 -2.68 13.46 -7.02
C LYS A 65 -1.18 13.32 -6.71
N ARG A 66 -0.34 13.63 -7.71
CA ARG A 66 1.11 13.39 -7.68
C ARG A 66 1.81 13.95 -6.44
N ALA A 67 1.48 15.16 -6.01
CA ALA A 67 2.10 15.78 -4.83
C ALA A 67 1.83 14.97 -3.54
N ALA A 68 0.59 14.54 -3.33
CA ALA A 68 0.22 13.72 -2.18
C ALA A 68 0.90 12.33 -2.24
N CYS A 69 0.92 11.70 -3.43
CA CYS A 69 1.65 10.44 -3.63
C CYS A 69 3.15 10.57 -3.34
N THR A 70 3.78 11.66 -3.78
CA THR A 70 5.19 11.93 -3.51
C THR A 70 5.46 12.08 -2.01
N ALA A 71 4.60 12.80 -1.29
CA ALA A 71 4.71 12.95 0.16
C ALA A 71 4.62 11.60 0.88
N VAL A 72 3.61 10.77 0.55
CA VAL A 72 3.46 9.42 1.14
C VAL A 72 4.66 8.53 0.82
N ASN A 73 5.12 8.51 -0.43
CA ASN A 73 6.29 7.72 -0.84
C ASN A 73 7.57 8.17 -0.11
N ARG A 74 7.83 9.47 -0.02
CA ARG A 74 9.00 10.02 0.68
C ARG A 74 8.97 9.66 2.15
N PHE A 75 7.81 9.78 2.80
CA PHE A 75 7.64 9.41 4.19
C PHE A 75 7.88 7.92 4.42
N LEU A 76 7.30 7.04 3.60
CA LEU A 76 7.58 5.60 3.70
C LEU A 76 9.05 5.28 3.45
N LYS A 77 9.73 6.02 2.56
CA LYS A 77 11.14 5.82 2.28
C LYS A 77 12.05 6.22 3.44
N SER A 78 11.67 7.22 4.24
CA SER A 78 12.41 7.55 5.47
C SER A 78 12.28 6.47 6.53
N ARG A 79 11.15 5.75 6.58
CA ARG A 79 10.91 4.61 7.50
C ARG A 79 11.45 3.28 6.99
N PHE A 80 11.50 3.11 5.66
CA PHE A 80 12.02 1.92 4.99
C PHE A 80 13.04 2.31 3.89
N PRO A 81 14.27 2.74 4.26
CA PRO A 81 15.26 3.24 3.30
C PRO A 81 15.56 2.26 2.17
N ASN A 82 15.60 0.96 2.47
CA ASN A 82 15.87 -0.11 1.50
C ASN A 82 14.59 -0.73 0.91
N GLY A 83 13.41 -0.26 1.31
CA GLY A 83 12.13 -0.80 0.87
C GLY A 83 11.85 -0.53 -0.61
N THR A 84 11.19 -1.48 -1.26
CA THR A 84 10.68 -1.33 -2.63
C THR A 84 9.21 -1.72 -2.66
N TRP A 85 8.41 -1.00 -3.44
CA TRP A 85 6.97 -1.24 -3.57
C TRP A 85 6.46 -0.66 -4.88
N THR A 86 5.35 -1.21 -5.36
CA THR A 86 4.63 -0.73 -6.56
C THR A 86 3.25 -0.19 -6.22
N SER A 87 2.81 -0.43 -4.99
CA SER A 87 1.46 -0.16 -4.51
C SER A 87 1.50 0.17 -3.03
N ILE A 88 0.63 1.08 -2.60
CA ILE A 88 0.42 1.39 -1.18
C ILE A 88 -1.08 1.36 -0.93
N ALA A 89 -1.55 0.50 -0.03
CA ALA A 89 -2.88 0.62 0.53
C ALA A 89 -2.85 1.63 1.69
N VAL A 90 -3.74 2.61 1.64
CA VAL A 90 -3.91 3.63 2.68
C VAL A 90 -5.30 3.44 3.27
N LEU A 91 -5.36 3.10 4.56
CA LEU A 91 -6.59 2.71 5.24
C LEU A 91 -6.82 3.56 6.48
N PHE A 92 -8.05 4.03 6.68
CA PHE A 92 -8.47 4.65 7.94
C PHE A 92 -9.26 3.64 8.76
N ASN A 93 -8.87 3.49 10.02
CA ASN A 93 -9.44 2.57 10.98
C ASN A 93 -9.66 1.13 10.45
N PRO A 94 -8.63 0.48 9.86
CA PRO A 94 -8.80 -0.86 9.32
C PRO A 94 -9.11 -1.91 10.39
N ARG A 95 -9.95 -2.87 10.03
CA ARG A 95 -10.36 -4.05 10.79
C ARG A 95 -10.40 -5.23 9.83
N MET A 96 -9.27 -5.93 9.70
CA MET A 96 -9.15 -7.03 8.74
C MET A 96 -9.06 -8.35 9.49
N GLY A 97 -10.04 -9.23 9.27
CA GLY A 97 -10.00 -10.61 9.76
C GLY A 97 -8.79 -11.38 9.20
N LEU A 98 -8.65 -12.64 9.61
CA LEU A 98 -7.53 -13.47 9.16
C LEU A 98 -7.53 -13.63 7.63
N HIS A 99 -6.50 -13.12 6.96
CA HIS A 99 -6.41 -13.12 5.50
C HIS A 99 -4.97 -13.32 5.00
N ARG A 100 -4.84 -13.45 3.67
CA ARG A 100 -3.56 -13.53 2.94
C ARG A 100 -3.59 -12.60 1.76
N ASP A 101 -2.53 -11.83 1.59
CA ASP A 101 -2.31 -11.00 0.41
C ASP A 101 -1.73 -11.84 -0.72
N ILE A 102 -2.56 -12.69 -1.31
CA ILE A 102 -2.14 -13.63 -2.35
C ILE A 102 -1.57 -12.96 -3.61
N GLN A 103 -1.85 -11.67 -3.79
CA GLN A 103 -1.35 -10.85 -4.89
C GLN A 103 0.00 -10.19 -4.60
N ASN A 104 0.45 -10.16 -3.34
CA ASN A 104 1.79 -9.70 -3.02
C ASN A 104 2.84 -10.65 -3.62
N MET A 105 3.89 -10.10 -4.21
CA MET A 105 4.87 -10.86 -4.97
C MET A 105 5.60 -11.88 -4.09
N PRO A 106 5.71 -13.16 -4.48
CA PRO A 106 6.50 -14.14 -3.74
C PRO A 106 7.94 -13.64 -3.53
N GLY A 107 8.45 -13.80 -2.30
CA GLY A 107 9.77 -13.32 -1.91
C GLY A 107 9.84 -11.85 -1.49
N HIS A 108 8.74 -11.09 -1.61
CA HIS A 108 8.67 -9.70 -1.17
C HIS A 108 7.86 -9.56 0.12
N LEU A 109 8.38 -8.74 1.04
CA LEU A 109 7.69 -8.38 2.27
C LEU A 109 6.71 -7.24 2.01
N ASN A 110 5.61 -7.23 2.75
CA ASN A 110 4.77 -6.06 2.91
C ASN A 110 5.41 -5.17 3.98
N LEU A 111 5.52 -3.87 3.70
CA LEU A 111 6.11 -2.86 4.58
C LEU A 111 4.96 -2.01 5.11
N SER A 112 4.67 -2.14 6.39
CA SER A 112 3.48 -1.54 7.00
C SER A 112 3.79 -0.65 8.18
N LEU A 113 2.97 0.38 8.37
CA LEU A 113 3.11 1.37 9.42
C LEU A 113 1.74 1.89 9.83
N ALA A 114 1.50 2.04 11.13
CA ALA A 114 0.36 2.77 11.66
C ALA A 114 0.74 4.21 12.07
N LEU A 115 -0.16 5.16 11.86
CA LEU A 115 -0.01 6.59 12.17
C LEU A 115 -1.25 7.08 12.92
N GLY A 116 -1.08 7.96 13.89
CA GLY A 116 -2.18 8.60 14.63
C GLY A 116 -2.38 8.06 16.05
N ALA A 117 -3.40 8.57 16.74
CA ALA A 117 -3.65 8.28 18.14
C ALA A 117 -4.50 7.00 18.29
N SER A 118 -3.83 5.86 18.51
CA SER A 118 -4.47 4.67 19.08
C SER A 118 -4.49 4.78 20.61
N VAL A 119 -5.65 4.54 21.21
CA VAL A 119 -5.82 4.58 22.68
C VAL A 119 -5.31 3.30 23.34
N ASP A 120 -5.23 2.19 22.59
CA ASP A 120 -4.78 0.90 23.12
C ASP A 120 -3.33 0.62 22.66
N ARG A 121 -2.38 0.77 23.58
CA ARG A 121 -0.91 0.71 23.33
C ARG A 121 -0.26 -0.62 23.73
N ARG A 122 -1.03 -1.64 24.14
CA ARG A 122 -0.42 -2.87 24.71
C ARG A 122 -1.19 -4.13 24.38
N ARG A 123 -0.77 -4.85 23.35
CA ARG A 123 -1.10 -6.28 23.18
C ARG A 123 0.14 -7.07 22.78
N ARG A 124 0.47 -8.11 23.56
CA ARG A 124 1.61 -9.01 23.32
C ARG A 124 1.14 -10.23 22.53
N GLY A 125 1.97 -10.70 21.58
CA GLY A 125 1.80 -12.01 20.91
C GLY A 125 1.60 -11.94 19.39
N TRP A 126 1.28 -10.76 18.85
CA TRP A 126 1.03 -10.51 17.43
C TRP A 126 1.86 -9.34 16.90
N LEU A 127 1.93 -9.19 15.58
CA LEU A 127 2.71 -8.15 14.91
C LEU A 127 2.10 -6.76 15.17
N ASP A 128 2.60 -6.08 16.19
CA ASP A 128 2.12 -4.75 16.57
C ASP A 128 2.67 -3.69 15.60
N MET A 129 1.79 -3.05 14.83
CA MET A 129 2.13 -1.95 13.93
C MET A 129 2.09 -0.58 14.61
N HIS A 130 1.65 -0.50 15.88
CA HIS A 130 1.63 0.76 16.62
C HIS A 130 3.05 1.25 16.90
N ASP A 131 3.32 2.50 16.50
CA ASP A 131 4.56 3.25 16.74
C ASP A 131 5.85 2.62 16.15
N LYS A 132 5.76 1.54 15.36
CA LYS A 132 6.93 0.89 14.72
C LYS A 132 6.63 0.45 13.28
N PRO A 133 7.50 0.78 12.31
CA PRO A 133 7.44 0.21 10.98
C PRO A 133 7.65 -1.31 11.07
N VAL A 134 6.84 -2.09 10.36
CA VAL A 134 6.96 -3.55 10.33
C VAL A 134 7.09 -4.08 8.91
N SER A 135 7.90 -5.12 8.75
CA SER A 135 8.05 -5.87 7.50
C SER A 135 7.64 -7.32 7.73
N PHE A 136 6.74 -7.87 6.91
CA PHE A 136 6.28 -9.24 7.09
C PHE A 136 5.88 -9.91 5.78
N ASN A 137 5.84 -11.24 5.79
CA ASN A 137 5.38 -12.02 4.64
C ASN A 137 3.84 -12.03 4.62
N ALA A 138 3.23 -11.08 3.92
CA ALA A 138 1.78 -10.95 3.83
C ALA A 138 1.07 -12.09 3.07
N ARG A 139 1.82 -13.01 2.46
CA ARG A 139 1.24 -14.26 1.90
C ARG A 139 0.97 -15.30 3.00
N ARG A 140 1.53 -15.14 4.20
CA ARG A 140 1.12 -15.89 5.40
C ARG A 140 -0.13 -15.26 6.00
N TYR A 141 -0.90 -16.05 6.75
CA TYR A 141 -2.08 -15.55 7.44
C TYR A 141 -1.71 -14.46 8.43
N HIS A 142 -2.42 -13.35 8.36
CA HIS A 142 -2.29 -12.21 9.25
C HIS A 142 -3.64 -11.49 9.38
N MET A 143 -3.74 -10.60 10.36
CA MET A 143 -4.96 -9.84 10.63
C MET A 143 -4.62 -8.46 11.20
N VAL A 144 -5.61 -7.57 11.18
CA VAL A 144 -5.55 -6.26 11.85
C VAL A 144 -6.67 -6.23 12.87
N GLU A 145 -6.30 -6.22 14.14
CA GLU A 145 -7.28 -6.12 15.23
C GLU A 145 -7.96 -4.73 15.22
N PRO A 146 -9.24 -4.65 15.60
CA PRO A 146 -9.87 -3.37 15.85
C PRO A 146 -9.15 -2.62 16.98
N HIS A 147 -8.82 -1.36 16.74
CA HIS A 147 -8.31 -0.43 17.75
C HIS A 147 -9.35 0.61 18.13
N GLN A 148 -9.13 1.28 19.26
CA GLN A 148 -9.85 2.48 19.66
C GLN A 148 -9.08 3.73 19.24
N GLY A 149 -9.80 4.75 18.80
CA GLY A 149 -9.22 6.02 18.33
C GLY A 149 -9.15 6.13 16.81
N SER A 150 -8.32 7.06 16.34
CA SER A 150 -8.15 7.34 14.91
C SER A 150 -6.76 6.93 14.46
N MET A 151 -6.70 5.97 13.54
CA MET A 151 -5.44 5.44 13.02
C MET A 151 -5.49 5.30 11.49
N TRP A 152 -4.44 5.79 10.86
CA TRP A 152 -4.12 5.56 9.46
C TRP A 152 -3.12 4.40 9.36
N ALA A 153 -3.45 3.37 8.58
CA ALA A 153 -2.51 2.32 8.23
C ALA A 153 -2.02 2.51 6.80
N LEU A 154 -0.71 2.40 6.62
CA LEU A 154 -0.05 2.31 5.32
C LEU A 154 0.49 0.91 5.17
N ALA A 155 0.13 0.23 4.07
CA ALA A 155 0.70 -1.07 3.72
C ALA A 155 1.26 -1.01 2.29
N ALA A 156 2.58 -1.00 2.18
CA ALA A 156 3.31 -0.93 0.93
C ALA A 156 3.75 -2.33 0.48
N TYR A 157 3.35 -2.71 -0.73
CA TYR A 157 3.56 -4.06 -1.26
C TYR A 157 3.98 -4.02 -2.73
N VAL A 158 4.52 -5.14 -3.19
CA VAL A 158 4.94 -5.34 -4.58
C VAL A 158 3.92 -6.23 -5.27
N GLN A 159 3.25 -5.71 -6.30
CA GLN A 159 2.40 -6.52 -7.18
C GLN A 159 3.14 -6.91 -8.45
N HIS A 160 2.81 -8.09 -8.98
CA HIS A 160 3.41 -8.60 -10.20
C HIS A 160 2.75 -7.95 -11.44
N ARG A 161 3.27 -6.82 -11.96
CA ARG A 161 3.18 -6.40 -13.39
C ARG A 161 3.93 -5.07 -13.67
N GLU A 162 4.36 -4.93 -14.92
CA GLU A 162 5.34 -3.99 -15.51
C GLU A 162 5.03 -2.47 -15.49
N ALA A 163 4.05 -1.97 -14.73
CA ALA A 163 3.73 -0.54 -14.78
C ALA A 163 4.31 0.21 -13.57
N LEU A 164 5.27 1.11 -13.84
CA LEU A 164 5.46 2.46 -13.26
C LEU A 164 6.94 2.83 -13.00
N ARG A 165 7.62 3.35 -14.03
CA ARG A 165 8.79 4.23 -13.83
C ARG A 165 8.40 5.71 -13.64
N GLU A 166 7.19 6.10 -14.04
CA GLU A 166 6.81 7.52 -14.18
C GLU A 166 6.06 8.13 -12.97
N ALA A 167 5.74 7.34 -11.94
CA ALA A 167 4.99 7.80 -10.76
C ALA A 167 5.81 7.87 -9.46
N GLY A 168 7.15 7.81 -9.53
CA GLY A 168 8.04 7.95 -8.37
C GLY A 168 8.14 6.73 -7.44
N PHE A 169 7.67 5.56 -7.87
CA PHE A 169 7.77 4.31 -7.10
C PHE A 169 9.17 3.68 -7.22
N PRO A 170 9.75 3.14 -6.13
CA PRO A 170 11.06 2.48 -6.15
C PRO A 170 10.96 1.04 -6.70
N LEU A 171 11.27 0.85 -8.00
CA LEU A 171 11.22 -0.46 -8.65
C LEU A 171 12.44 -1.37 -8.31
N PRO A 172 12.29 -2.71 -8.29
CA PRO A 172 13.41 -3.63 -8.17
C PRO A 172 14.27 -3.66 -9.45
N SER A 173 15.60 -3.58 -9.33
CA SER A 173 16.55 -3.67 -10.45
C SER A 173 17.14 -5.09 -10.58
N GLY A 174 17.26 -5.64 -11.81
CA GLY A 174 18.03 -6.91 -12.00
C GLY A 174 17.87 -7.70 -13.31
N ARG A 175 18.86 -8.57 -13.59
CA ARG A 175 18.95 -9.48 -14.76
C ARG A 175 17.83 -10.52 -14.85
N GLY A 176 17.22 -10.90 -13.73
CA GLY A 176 16.06 -11.81 -13.68
C GLY A 176 14.85 -11.26 -14.45
N TRP A 177 14.75 -9.94 -14.56
CA TRP A 177 13.69 -9.22 -15.25
C TRP A 177 13.68 -9.49 -16.77
N ARG A 178 14.86 -9.58 -17.41
CA ARG A 178 14.96 -9.87 -18.85
C ARG A 178 14.53 -11.30 -19.19
N ARG A 179 14.86 -12.27 -18.34
CA ARG A 179 14.50 -13.69 -18.54
C ARG A 179 13.00 -13.94 -18.33
N ALA A 180 12.39 -13.28 -17.35
CA ALA A 180 10.95 -13.36 -17.11
C ALA A 180 10.12 -12.79 -18.29
N ARG A 181 10.62 -11.74 -18.95
CA ARG A 181 10.01 -11.13 -20.15
C ARG A 181 10.02 -12.09 -21.35
N GLN A 182 11.16 -12.73 -21.64
CA GLN A 182 11.29 -13.69 -22.75
C GLN A 182 10.43 -14.95 -22.55
N ALA A 183 10.41 -15.49 -21.32
CA ALA A 183 9.61 -16.69 -21.01
C ALA A 183 8.10 -16.47 -21.13
N ARG A 184 7.61 -15.22 -20.99
CA ARG A 184 6.19 -14.87 -21.11
C ARG A 184 5.75 -14.59 -22.55
N GLN A 185 6.56 -13.91 -23.37
CA GLN A 185 6.29 -13.79 -24.81
C GLN A 185 6.13 -15.17 -25.45
N ALA A 186 6.99 -16.13 -25.06
CA ALA A 186 6.91 -17.51 -25.55
C ALA A 186 5.64 -18.26 -25.09
N ARG A 187 4.98 -17.86 -23.99
CA ARG A 187 3.74 -18.48 -23.50
C ARG A 187 2.49 -17.84 -24.10
N GLN A 188 2.49 -16.53 -24.29
CA GLN A 188 1.39 -15.80 -24.94
C GLN A 188 1.24 -16.25 -26.41
N LEU A 189 2.34 -16.31 -27.16
CA LEU A 189 2.35 -16.81 -28.54
C LEU A 189 1.84 -18.26 -28.67
N ARG A 190 2.00 -19.09 -27.62
CA ARG A 190 1.50 -20.47 -27.59
C ARG A 190 0.01 -20.57 -27.25
N GLN A 191 -0.57 -19.56 -26.61
CA GLN A 191 -2.00 -19.51 -26.31
C GLN A 191 -2.79 -18.91 -27.46
N ASP A 192 -2.20 -17.96 -28.20
CA ASP A 192 -2.83 -17.33 -29.36
C ASP A 192 -2.71 -18.16 -30.66
N SER A 193 -1.98 -19.28 -30.62
CA SER A 193 -1.82 -20.24 -31.73
C SER A 193 -2.66 -21.52 -31.57
N LYS A 194 -3.65 -21.52 -30.66
CA LYS A 194 -4.63 -22.61 -30.47
C LYS A 194 -6.03 -22.05 -30.61
#